data_AF-A0A2M9HJ10-F1
#
_entry.id   AF-A0A2M9HJ10-F1
#
_cell.length_a   1.000
_cell.length_b   1.000
_cell.length_c   1.000
_cell.angle_alpha   90.00
_cell.angle_beta   90.00
_cell.angle_gamma   90.00
#
_symmetry.space_group_name_H-M   'P 1'
#
loop_
_entity.id
_entity.type
_entity.pdbx_description
1 polymer ?
#
loop_
_entity_poly.entity_id
_entity_poly.type
_entity_poly.pdbx_seq_one_letter_code
_entity_poly.pdbx_strand_id
1 'polypeptide(L)'
;MSQNESGTIAIPMYDKDDAVLVLEDGQVYVGEPYGALGKTTGEIVFATGMTGYQETLTDPSYDRQIVVQTFPHIGDTGVNSEDPESSRIWVAGYVVRDPSPNVSNWRAEGSLDDDLKKNGIVSLSHIDTRKLVRHLRSAGVMRAGIFSGDALLNPENGKLRDIDSMLEDVKNTPQMQGLSLYDEVSTKEMYTIEPCGEYEGKEPLYTVAAVDLGIKGMTPHRMAERGCRVHVVPSTTTFEQIEALNPDGVFFSNGPGDPEQAGPEIELLRKVLDAGYPFFGICFGNQLLGRSLGFGTYKLKFGHRGINQPVKDLTTGKVEVTAHNHGFAVDAPIGETVDAPFENGKYGKVFVSHIDLNDDVVEGLQCVDIPAFSVQYHPEAAAGPHDAAYLFDRFCELMKNNPRDARANSNIKEGK
;
A
#
# COMPACT_ATOMS: atom_id res chain seq x y z
N MET A 1 32.49 8.34 -32.74
CA MET A 1 33.32 7.17 -32.38
C MET A 1 32.87 6.72 -31.01
N SER A 2 31.98 5.73 -30.98
CA SER A 2 31.54 5.07 -29.76
C SER A 2 32.65 4.17 -29.25
N GLN A 3 32.98 4.29 -27.97
CA GLN A 3 33.60 3.20 -27.24
C GLN A 3 32.50 2.54 -26.42
N ASN A 4 32.09 1.36 -26.89
CA ASN A 4 31.40 0.37 -26.08
C ASN A 4 32.37 -0.07 -24.98
N GLU A 5 32.17 0.39 -23.75
CA GLU A 5 32.66 -0.33 -22.59
C GLU A 5 31.65 -1.44 -22.27
N SER A 6 31.81 -2.61 -22.89
CA SER A 6 31.23 -3.84 -22.34
C SER A 6 32.02 -4.18 -21.08
N GLY A 7 31.63 -3.57 -19.97
CA GLY A 7 32.10 -3.99 -18.65
C GLY A 7 31.61 -5.41 -18.41
N THR A 8 32.52 -6.38 -18.48
CA THR A 8 32.28 -7.73 -17.97
C THR A 8 31.95 -7.59 -16.49
N ILE A 9 30.67 -7.63 -16.12
CA ILE A 9 30.26 -7.67 -14.72
C ILE A 9 30.92 -8.91 -14.13
N ALA A 10 31.84 -8.72 -13.17
CA ALA A 10 32.40 -9.83 -12.43
C ALA A 10 31.24 -10.57 -11.78
N ILE A 11 30.92 -11.76 -12.28
CA ILE A 11 29.85 -12.59 -11.73
C ILE A 11 30.31 -12.99 -10.31
N PRO A 12 29.62 -12.55 -9.25
CA PRO A 12 30.02 -12.90 -7.91
C PRO A 12 29.94 -14.42 -7.75
N MET A 13 31.02 -15.02 -7.26
CA MET A 13 30.99 -16.43 -6.84
C MET A 13 30.10 -16.55 -5.59
N TYR A 14 29.29 -17.61 -5.55
CA TYR A 14 28.45 -17.98 -4.42
C TYR A 14 28.58 -19.49 -4.16
N ASP A 15 28.25 -19.92 -2.94
CA ASP A 15 28.20 -21.32 -2.50
C ASP A 15 26.73 -21.77 -2.26
N LYS A 16 26.51 -23.06 -2.03
CA LYS A 16 25.19 -23.67 -1.81
C LYS A 16 24.47 -23.15 -0.57
N ASP A 17 25.23 -22.63 0.40
CA ASP A 17 24.72 -22.14 1.69
C ASP A 17 24.42 -20.63 1.67
N ASP A 18 24.72 -19.95 0.56
CA ASP A 18 24.44 -18.52 0.38
C ASP A 18 22.97 -18.25 0.00
N ALA A 19 22.62 -16.97 -0.06
CA ALA A 19 21.45 -16.48 -0.76
C ALA A 19 21.85 -15.47 -1.84
N VAL A 20 21.20 -15.56 -3.01
CA VAL A 20 21.52 -14.76 -4.19
C VAL A 20 20.28 -13.96 -4.61
N LEU A 21 20.43 -12.64 -4.68
CA LEU A 21 19.47 -11.73 -5.29
C LEU A 21 19.91 -11.41 -6.72
N VAL A 22 19.01 -11.64 -7.68
CA VAL A 22 19.20 -11.31 -9.09
C VAL A 22 18.16 -10.28 -9.52
N LEU A 23 18.61 -9.19 -10.14
CA LEU A 23 17.74 -8.17 -10.72
C LEU A 23 17.54 -8.38 -12.22
N GLU A 24 16.42 -7.90 -12.76
CA GLU A 24 16.06 -7.98 -14.17
C GLU A 24 17.13 -7.44 -15.13
N ASP A 25 17.90 -6.45 -14.69
CA ASP A 25 18.98 -5.83 -15.44
C ASP A 25 20.34 -6.54 -15.32
N GLY A 26 20.38 -7.67 -14.60
CA GLY A 26 21.55 -8.51 -14.43
C GLY A 26 22.45 -8.15 -13.25
N GLN A 27 22.09 -7.17 -12.42
CA GLN A 27 22.79 -6.96 -11.15
C GLN A 27 22.58 -8.16 -10.21
N VAL A 28 23.65 -8.58 -9.54
CA VAL A 28 23.64 -9.71 -8.61
C VAL A 28 24.21 -9.29 -7.27
N TYR A 29 23.54 -9.71 -6.19
CA TYR A 29 23.98 -9.51 -4.82
C TYR A 29 24.00 -10.87 -4.12
N VAL A 30 25.13 -11.20 -3.50
CA VAL A 30 25.31 -12.44 -2.73
C VAL A 30 25.43 -12.07 -1.27
N GLY A 31 24.69 -12.76 -0.42
CA GLY A 31 24.68 -12.59 1.02
C GLY A 31 24.20 -13.87 1.69
N GLU A 32 23.61 -13.73 2.88
CA GLU A 32 23.22 -14.88 3.69
C GLU A 32 21.70 -15.08 3.70
N PRO A 33 21.20 -16.33 3.71
CA PRO A 33 19.78 -16.59 3.85
C PRO A 33 19.21 -15.99 5.14
N TYR A 34 18.05 -15.35 5.03
CA TYR A 34 17.28 -14.83 6.16
C TYR A 34 15.84 -15.30 5.98
N GLY A 35 15.16 -15.78 7.02
CA GLY A 35 13.83 -16.37 6.84
C GLY A 35 13.86 -17.76 6.17
N ALA A 36 12.88 -18.04 5.29
CA ALA A 36 12.75 -19.32 4.63
C ALA A 36 13.79 -19.54 3.52
N LEU A 37 14.20 -20.79 3.31
CA LEU A 37 15.02 -21.17 2.16
C LEU A 37 14.16 -21.45 0.93
N GLY A 38 14.65 -21.10 -0.25
CA GLY A 38 13.99 -21.45 -1.51
C GLY A 38 14.11 -20.35 -2.57
N LYS A 39 13.03 -20.18 -3.34
CA LYS A 39 12.95 -19.22 -4.45
C LYS A 39 11.74 -18.32 -4.26
N THR A 40 11.93 -17.02 -4.44
CA THR A 40 10.84 -16.07 -4.64
C THR A 40 11.16 -15.10 -5.77
N THR A 41 10.13 -14.54 -6.39
CA THR A 41 10.26 -13.50 -7.41
C THR A 41 9.17 -12.45 -7.25
N GLY A 42 9.48 -11.20 -7.58
CA GLY A 42 8.53 -10.09 -7.50
C GLY A 42 9.12 -8.80 -8.03
N GLU A 43 8.37 -7.70 -7.91
CA GLU A 43 8.94 -6.36 -8.13
C GLU A 43 9.77 -5.95 -6.90
N ILE A 44 11.04 -5.60 -7.09
CA ILE A 44 11.88 -5.15 -5.98
C ILE A 44 11.68 -3.67 -5.72
N VAL A 45 11.42 -3.34 -4.46
CA VAL A 45 11.15 -2.00 -3.97
C VAL A 45 11.99 -1.73 -2.72
N PHE A 46 12.07 -0.47 -2.27
CA PHE A 46 12.76 -0.15 -1.02
C PHE A 46 11.90 0.70 -0.10
N ALA A 47 12.03 0.49 1.21
CA ALA A 47 11.32 1.23 2.24
C ALA A 47 12.30 2.01 3.14
N THR A 48 11.97 3.27 3.39
CA THR A 48 12.81 4.20 4.18
C THR A 48 12.49 4.27 5.67
N GLY A 49 11.48 3.51 6.12
CA GLY A 49 11.15 3.39 7.54
C GLY A 49 12.34 2.89 8.36
N MET A 50 12.64 3.59 9.46
CA MET A 50 13.65 3.13 10.42
C MET A 50 13.06 2.25 11.52
N THR A 51 11.74 2.27 11.65
CA THR A 51 10.94 1.48 12.58
C THR A 51 9.71 0.94 11.85
N GLY A 52 9.03 -0.02 12.47
CA GLY A 52 7.76 -0.51 11.95
C GLY A 52 7.90 -1.51 10.80
N TYR A 53 8.94 -2.36 10.85
CA TYR A 53 9.16 -3.37 9.83
C TYR A 53 8.06 -4.43 9.84
N GLN A 54 7.43 -4.73 10.99
CA GLN A 54 6.37 -5.74 11.07
C GLN A 54 5.09 -5.25 10.38
N GLU A 55 4.70 -4.01 10.65
CA GLU A 55 3.62 -3.29 9.99
C GLU A 55 3.85 -3.24 8.48
N THR A 56 5.09 -2.92 8.07
CA THR A 56 5.49 -2.91 6.65
C THR A 56 5.32 -4.29 6.00
N LEU A 57 5.78 -5.35 6.66
CA LEU A 57 5.72 -6.72 6.13
C LEU A 57 4.28 -7.25 6.02
N THR A 58 3.38 -6.75 6.86
CA THR A 58 1.98 -7.16 6.94
C THR A 58 1.02 -6.20 6.24
N ASP A 59 1.54 -5.17 5.55
CA ASP A 59 0.75 -4.30 4.67
C ASP A 59 0.43 -5.04 3.34
N PRO A 60 -0.85 -5.27 3.02
CA PRO A 60 -1.26 -5.96 1.79
C PRO A 60 -0.78 -5.30 0.49
N SER A 61 -0.47 -4.01 0.53
CA SER A 61 -0.02 -3.23 -0.64
C SER A 61 1.37 -3.68 -1.16
N TYR A 62 2.10 -4.48 -0.38
CA TYR A 62 3.36 -5.12 -0.79
C TYR A 62 3.19 -6.52 -1.41
N ASP A 63 1.97 -6.99 -1.68
CA ASP A 63 1.79 -8.27 -2.37
C ASP A 63 2.59 -8.31 -3.68
N ARG A 64 3.23 -9.45 -3.95
CA ARG A 64 4.16 -9.67 -5.08
C ARG A 64 5.39 -8.74 -5.12
N GLN A 65 5.72 -8.03 -4.05
CA GLN A 65 6.90 -7.16 -3.96
C GLN A 65 7.98 -7.74 -3.06
N ILE A 66 9.24 -7.58 -3.46
CA ILE A 66 10.41 -7.87 -2.63
C ILE A 66 10.85 -6.56 -1.97
N VAL A 67 10.76 -6.47 -0.65
CA VAL A 67 11.05 -5.23 0.08
C VAL A 67 12.50 -5.19 0.53
N VAL A 68 13.20 -4.13 0.13
CA VAL A 68 14.55 -3.80 0.63
C VAL A 68 14.44 -2.77 1.75
N GLN A 69 14.85 -3.15 2.95
CA GLN A 69 14.94 -2.20 4.05
C GLN A 69 16.19 -1.35 3.94
N THR A 70 16.02 -0.03 3.98
CA THR A 70 17.16 0.90 3.93
C THR A 70 17.83 1.08 5.27
N PHE A 71 17.08 1.01 6.38
CA PHE A 71 17.64 1.05 7.72
C PHE A 71 18.42 -0.25 7.99
N PRO A 72 19.66 -0.17 8.47
CA PRO A 72 20.57 -1.31 8.42
C PRO A 72 20.22 -2.43 9.40
N HIS A 73 19.82 -2.08 10.63
CA HIS A 73 19.53 -3.05 11.70
C HIS A 73 18.05 -3.35 11.77
N ILE A 74 17.68 -4.62 11.54
CA ILE A 74 16.28 -5.03 11.44
C ILE A 74 16.02 -6.28 12.26
N GLY A 75 14.89 -6.29 12.97
CA GLY A 75 14.53 -7.36 13.92
C GLY A 75 14.85 -7.04 15.38
N ASP A 76 15.41 -5.86 15.67
CA ASP A 76 15.81 -5.41 17.01
C ASP A 76 14.68 -5.56 18.06
N THR A 77 13.44 -5.30 17.66
CA THR A 77 12.26 -5.36 18.54
C THR A 77 11.48 -6.66 18.46
N GLY A 78 11.98 -7.65 17.71
CA GLY A 78 11.26 -8.90 17.46
C GLY A 78 9.94 -8.70 16.72
N VAL A 79 8.98 -9.57 16.96
CA VAL A 79 7.61 -9.47 16.46
C VAL A 79 6.61 -9.68 17.59
N ASN A 80 5.37 -9.22 17.43
CA ASN A 80 4.27 -9.45 18.37
C ASN A 80 2.92 -9.55 17.64
N SER A 81 1.86 -9.89 18.37
CA SER A 81 0.52 -10.08 17.82
C SER A 81 -0.30 -8.78 17.60
N GLU A 82 0.19 -7.63 18.07
CA GLU A 82 -0.53 -6.34 18.00
C GLU A 82 -0.13 -5.47 16.80
N ASP A 83 1.14 -5.55 16.37
CA ASP A 83 1.68 -4.74 15.26
C ASP A 83 1.31 -5.22 13.83
N PRO A 84 0.80 -6.45 13.56
CA PRO A 84 0.34 -6.80 12.22
C PRO A 84 -0.80 -5.91 11.72
N GLU A 85 -0.64 -5.34 10.52
CA GLU A 85 -1.69 -4.56 9.86
C GLU A 85 -2.69 -5.43 9.08
N SER A 86 -2.48 -6.74 9.05
CA SER A 86 -3.39 -7.69 8.42
C SER A 86 -3.15 -9.13 8.91
N SER A 87 -3.80 -10.11 8.29
CA SER A 87 -3.80 -11.50 8.72
C SER A 87 -2.50 -12.27 8.48
N ARG A 88 -1.57 -11.76 7.64
CA ARG A 88 -0.32 -12.44 7.28
C ARG A 88 0.75 -11.47 6.78
N ILE A 89 1.97 -11.98 6.60
CA ILE A 89 3.02 -11.29 5.85
C ILE A 89 2.70 -11.36 4.34
N TRP A 90 2.70 -10.21 3.67
CA TRP A 90 2.31 -10.09 2.24
C TRP A 90 3.48 -9.96 1.28
N VAL A 91 4.64 -9.51 1.76
CA VAL A 91 5.82 -9.36 0.88
C VAL A 91 6.17 -10.69 0.23
N ALA A 92 6.56 -10.66 -1.04
CA ALA A 92 7.07 -11.84 -1.74
C ALA A 92 8.44 -12.27 -1.19
N GLY A 93 9.23 -11.31 -0.70
CA GLY A 93 10.53 -11.56 -0.09
C GLY A 93 11.05 -10.31 0.62
N TYR A 94 12.10 -10.48 1.41
CA TYR A 94 12.67 -9.39 2.21
C TYR A 94 14.18 -9.30 2.08
N VAL A 95 14.73 -8.09 2.11
CA VAL A 95 16.17 -7.86 1.95
C VAL A 95 16.64 -6.86 3.01
N VAL A 96 17.57 -7.29 3.85
CA VAL A 96 18.11 -6.49 4.95
C VAL A 96 19.62 -6.41 4.90
N ARG A 97 20.20 -5.37 5.53
CA ARG A 97 21.66 -5.26 5.63
C ARG A 97 22.20 -6.10 6.79
N ASP A 98 21.64 -5.94 7.98
CA ASP A 98 22.19 -6.51 9.21
C ASP A 98 21.03 -6.96 10.12
N PRO A 99 20.57 -8.21 10.03
CA PRO A 99 19.52 -8.70 10.89
C PRO A 99 20.01 -8.73 12.34
N SER A 100 19.16 -8.31 13.27
CA SER A 100 19.53 -8.30 14.68
C SER A 100 19.80 -9.71 15.19
N PRO A 101 20.96 -9.97 15.82
CA PRO A 101 21.25 -11.27 16.40
C PRO A 101 20.43 -11.56 17.67
N ASN A 102 19.87 -10.52 18.31
CA ASN A 102 19.08 -10.63 19.52
C ASN A 102 17.82 -9.76 19.44
N VAL A 103 16.74 -10.22 20.06
CA VAL A 103 15.51 -9.46 20.23
C VAL A 103 15.50 -8.78 21.59
N SER A 104 15.21 -7.48 21.64
CA SER A 104 15.14 -6.72 22.89
C SER A 104 14.02 -5.69 22.89
N ASN A 105 12.80 -6.15 23.14
CA ASN A 105 11.64 -5.30 23.39
C ASN A 105 10.67 -6.00 24.36
N TRP A 106 10.03 -5.25 25.25
CA TRP A 106 9.10 -5.80 26.23
C TRP A 106 7.81 -6.37 25.60
N ARG A 107 7.45 -5.92 24.39
CA ARG A 107 6.32 -6.42 23.59
C ARG A 107 6.69 -7.66 22.79
N ALA A 108 7.96 -8.01 22.66
CA ALA A 108 8.39 -9.07 21.75
C ALA A 108 7.89 -10.45 22.22
N GLU A 109 7.24 -11.16 21.29
CA GLU A 109 6.74 -12.53 21.48
C GLU A 109 7.59 -13.55 20.69
N GLY A 110 8.43 -13.08 19.76
CA GLY A 110 9.33 -13.91 18.95
C GLY A 110 10.33 -13.09 18.16
N SER A 111 11.20 -13.77 17.39
CA SER A 111 12.14 -13.13 16.47
C SER A 111 11.54 -13.01 15.06
N LEU A 112 12.04 -12.02 14.32
CA LEU A 112 11.59 -11.77 12.95
C LEU A 112 11.99 -12.91 11.98
N ASP A 113 13.17 -13.52 12.16
CA ASP A 113 13.63 -14.58 11.26
C ASP A 113 12.80 -15.86 11.40
N ASP A 114 12.35 -16.19 12.62
CA ASP A 114 11.45 -17.32 12.86
C ASP A 114 10.06 -17.05 12.26
N ASP A 115 9.56 -15.82 12.35
CA ASP A 115 8.27 -15.45 11.75
C ASP A 115 8.32 -15.46 10.21
N LEU A 116 9.42 -14.99 9.62
CA LEU A 116 9.67 -15.11 8.17
C LEU A 116 9.74 -16.59 7.73
N LYS A 117 10.45 -17.46 8.47
CA LYS A 117 10.49 -18.91 8.19
C LYS A 117 9.11 -19.54 8.27
N LYS A 118 8.36 -19.24 9.33
CA LYS A 118 7.01 -19.75 9.57
C LYS A 118 6.04 -19.39 8.44
N ASN A 119 6.16 -18.18 7.90
CA ASN A 119 5.33 -17.69 6.80
C ASN A 119 5.89 -18.03 5.40
N GLY A 120 7.01 -18.76 5.32
CA GLY A 120 7.60 -19.17 4.03
C GLY A 120 8.23 -18.01 3.24
N ILE A 121 8.63 -16.92 3.90
CA ILE A 121 9.16 -15.72 3.26
C ILE A 121 10.65 -15.88 3.00
N VAL A 122 11.01 -16.01 1.72
CA VAL A 122 12.41 -16.11 1.28
C VAL A 122 13.07 -14.74 1.37
N SER A 123 14.13 -14.63 2.16
CA SER A 123 14.78 -13.35 2.43
C SER A 123 16.31 -13.45 2.34
N LEU A 124 16.94 -12.28 2.21
CA LEU A 124 18.38 -12.12 2.04
C LEU A 124 18.92 -11.10 3.04
N SER A 125 20.07 -11.39 3.62
CA SER A 125 20.77 -10.51 4.55
C SER A 125 22.24 -10.27 4.14
N HIS A 126 22.92 -9.37 4.85
CA HIS A 126 24.37 -9.12 4.71
C HIS A 126 24.81 -8.59 3.34
N ILE A 127 23.92 -7.93 2.60
CA ILE A 127 24.26 -7.21 1.36
C ILE A 127 24.34 -5.70 1.57
N ASP A 128 25.04 -4.99 0.68
CA ASP A 128 25.03 -3.52 0.65
C ASP A 128 23.68 -3.00 0.13
N THR A 129 22.69 -2.89 1.03
CA THR A 129 21.36 -2.35 0.71
C THR A 129 21.44 -0.89 0.24
N ARG A 130 22.46 -0.11 0.63
CA ARG A 130 22.64 1.26 0.15
C ARG A 130 23.05 1.29 -1.33
N LYS A 131 23.95 0.40 -1.76
CA LYS A 131 24.29 0.24 -3.18
C LYS A 131 23.05 -0.16 -3.99
N LEU A 132 22.31 -1.16 -3.50
CA LEU A 132 21.07 -1.62 -4.13
C LEU A 132 20.03 -0.49 -4.26
N VAL A 133 19.76 0.24 -3.19
CA VAL A 133 18.76 1.33 -3.19
C VAL A 133 19.18 2.48 -4.11
N ARG A 134 20.47 2.84 -4.16
CA ARG A 134 20.97 3.85 -5.11
C ARG A 134 20.77 3.41 -6.56
N HIS A 135 20.93 2.12 -6.82
CA HIS A 135 20.67 1.52 -8.13
C HIS A 135 19.19 1.61 -8.48
N LEU A 136 18.29 1.11 -7.62
CA LEU A 136 16.84 1.16 -7.83
C LEU A 136 16.31 2.59 -8.01
N ARG A 137 16.81 3.56 -7.25
CA ARG A 137 16.45 4.98 -7.44
C ARG A 137 16.84 5.51 -8.83
N SER A 138 17.98 5.05 -9.35
CA SER A 138 18.55 5.55 -10.62
C SER A 138 17.99 4.82 -11.84
N ALA A 139 17.79 3.51 -11.75
CA ALA A 139 17.27 2.65 -12.82
C ALA A 139 15.74 2.53 -12.83
N GLY A 140 15.10 2.73 -11.67
CA GLY A 140 13.70 2.37 -11.43
C GLY A 140 13.56 1.03 -10.72
N VAL A 141 12.38 0.79 -10.15
CA VAL A 141 12.02 -0.55 -9.63
C VAL A 141 11.83 -1.52 -10.79
N MET A 142 12.10 -2.80 -10.56
CA MET A 142 12.15 -3.82 -11.62
C MET A 142 11.85 -5.19 -11.05
N ARG A 143 11.80 -6.21 -11.90
CA ARG A 143 11.67 -7.59 -11.42
C ARG A 143 12.96 -8.05 -10.74
N ALA A 144 12.81 -8.87 -9.71
CA ALA A 144 13.92 -9.51 -9.04
C ALA A 144 13.53 -10.88 -8.50
N GLY A 145 14.54 -11.67 -8.12
CA GLY A 145 14.34 -12.95 -7.45
C GLY A 145 15.42 -13.22 -6.41
N ILE A 146 15.01 -13.85 -5.31
CA ILE A 146 15.91 -14.33 -4.25
C ILE A 146 15.93 -15.86 -4.33
N PHE A 147 17.14 -16.42 -4.32
CA PHE A 147 17.39 -17.85 -4.43
C PHE A 147 18.31 -18.30 -3.29
N SER A 148 17.94 -19.36 -2.57
CA SER A 148 18.72 -19.95 -1.48
C SER A 148 18.43 -21.45 -1.33
N GLY A 149 19.34 -22.18 -0.70
CA GLY A 149 19.22 -23.64 -0.50
C GLY A 149 19.10 -24.39 -1.83
N ASP A 150 18.17 -25.35 -1.92
CA ASP A 150 17.99 -26.18 -3.12
C ASP A 150 17.65 -25.36 -4.38
N ALA A 151 17.12 -24.13 -4.23
CA ALA A 151 16.85 -23.25 -5.37
C ALA A 151 18.12 -22.72 -6.08
N LEU A 152 19.29 -22.83 -5.43
CA LEU A 152 20.60 -22.55 -6.01
C LEU A 152 21.17 -23.75 -6.76
N LEU A 153 20.55 -24.93 -6.68
CA LEU A 153 21.04 -26.15 -7.32
C LEU A 153 20.24 -26.47 -8.58
N ASN A 154 20.94 -26.95 -9.62
CA ASN A 154 20.32 -27.48 -10.81
C ASN A 154 19.69 -28.85 -10.48
N PRO A 155 18.37 -29.05 -10.68
CA PRO A 155 17.70 -30.29 -10.29
C PRO A 155 18.22 -31.55 -10.99
N GLU A 156 18.80 -31.42 -12.20
CA GLU A 156 19.26 -32.57 -13.00
C GLU A 156 20.62 -33.09 -12.55
N ASN A 157 21.50 -32.22 -12.06
CA ASN A 157 22.89 -32.56 -11.81
C ASN A 157 23.43 -32.15 -10.43
N GLY A 158 22.63 -31.46 -9.62
CA GLY A 158 22.97 -31.04 -8.26
C GLY A 158 24.08 -29.98 -8.16
N LYS A 159 24.52 -29.40 -9.27
CA LYS A 159 25.51 -28.31 -9.29
C LYS A 159 24.84 -26.96 -9.06
N LEU A 160 25.62 -25.97 -8.62
CA LEU A 160 25.15 -24.59 -8.55
C LEU A 160 24.63 -24.12 -9.92
N ARG A 161 23.50 -23.42 -9.91
CA ARG A 161 22.89 -22.83 -11.11
C ARG A 161 23.79 -21.72 -11.67
N ASP A 162 23.66 -21.41 -12.94
CA ASP A 162 24.24 -20.17 -13.44
C ASP A 162 23.33 -18.98 -13.13
N ILE A 163 23.92 -17.78 -13.13
CA ILE A 163 23.16 -16.54 -12.96
C ILE A 163 22.15 -16.37 -14.10
N ASP A 164 22.48 -16.80 -15.32
CA ASP A 164 21.62 -16.63 -16.50
C ASP A 164 20.28 -17.37 -16.35
N SER A 165 20.28 -18.59 -15.80
CA SER A 165 19.06 -19.35 -15.50
C SER A 165 18.22 -18.67 -14.40
N MET A 166 18.86 -18.11 -13.37
CA MET A 166 18.15 -17.34 -12.35
C MET A 166 17.60 -16.02 -12.90
N LEU A 167 18.31 -15.38 -13.82
CA LEU A 167 17.85 -14.18 -14.51
C LEU A 167 16.67 -14.46 -15.45
N GLU A 168 16.65 -15.62 -16.10
CA GLU A 168 15.51 -16.07 -16.91
C GLU A 168 14.26 -16.26 -16.04
N ASP A 169 14.41 -16.86 -14.85
CA ASP A 169 13.32 -16.94 -13.87
C ASP A 169 12.76 -15.56 -13.52
N VAL A 170 13.63 -14.57 -13.27
CA VAL A 170 13.24 -13.19 -12.96
C VAL A 170 12.53 -12.52 -14.14
N LYS A 171 13.02 -12.74 -15.37
CA LYS A 171 12.41 -12.19 -16.59
C LYS A 171 11.08 -12.85 -16.96
N ASN A 172 10.78 -14.02 -16.42
CA ASN A 172 9.50 -14.71 -16.58
C ASN A 172 8.46 -14.30 -15.53
N THR A 173 8.86 -13.57 -14.48
CA THR A 173 7.93 -12.99 -13.50
C THR A 173 7.05 -11.93 -14.18
N PRO A 174 5.73 -11.93 -13.94
CA PRO A 174 4.85 -10.84 -14.39
C PRO A 174 5.31 -9.49 -13.86
N GLN A 175 5.18 -8.43 -14.66
CA GLN A 175 5.44 -7.06 -14.21
C GLN A 175 4.26 -6.56 -13.36
N MET A 176 4.53 -5.70 -12.38
CA MET A 176 3.49 -5.10 -11.54
C MET A 176 2.46 -4.27 -12.34
N GLN A 177 2.93 -3.60 -13.40
CA GLN A 177 2.05 -2.86 -14.30
C GLN A 177 1.15 -3.82 -15.06
N GLY A 178 -0.16 -3.55 -15.04
CA GLY A 178 -1.17 -4.42 -15.62
C GLY A 178 -1.62 -5.60 -14.75
N LEU A 179 -1.22 -5.68 -13.48
CA LEU A 179 -1.76 -6.68 -12.54
C LEU A 179 -2.93 -6.11 -11.73
N SER A 180 -4.01 -6.89 -11.64
CA SER A 180 -5.04 -6.74 -10.61
C SER A 180 -4.69 -7.66 -9.44
N LEU A 181 -4.47 -7.08 -8.26
CA LEU A 181 -4.05 -7.81 -7.05
C LEU A 181 -5.00 -7.59 -5.85
N TYR A 182 -5.87 -6.57 -5.89
CA TYR A 182 -6.72 -6.21 -4.76
C TYR A 182 -7.71 -7.34 -4.36
N ASP A 183 -8.19 -8.14 -5.31
CA ASP A 183 -9.06 -9.30 -5.04
C ASP A 183 -8.35 -10.41 -4.26
N GLU A 184 -7.04 -10.60 -4.50
CA GLU A 184 -6.23 -11.61 -3.80
C GLU A 184 -6.13 -11.28 -2.31
N VAL A 185 -6.01 -9.99 -1.99
CA VAL A 185 -5.77 -9.49 -0.64
C VAL A 185 -7.02 -9.12 0.15
N SER A 186 -8.14 -8.88 -0.53
CA SER A 186 -9.43 -8.57 0.09
C SER A 186 -9.92 -9.68 1.02
N THR A 187 -10.58 -9.26 2.11
CA THR A 187 -11.40 -10.13 2.96
C THR A 187 -12.40 -10.94 2.14
N LYS A 188 -12.72 -12.14 2.62
CA LYS A 188 -13.67 -13.06 1.97
C LYS A 188 -15.11 -12.88 2.46
N GLU A 189 -15.26 -12.38 3.69
CA GLU A 189 -16.56 -12.12 4.30
C GLU A 189 -16.56 -10.75 4.96
N MET A 190 -17.73 -10.15 5.07
CA MET A 190 -17.90 -8.89 5.78
C MET A 190 -17.63 -9.08 7.27
N TYR A 191 -16.91 -8.15 7.87
CA TYR A 191 -16.77 -8.05 9.32
C TYR A 191 -17.02 -6.61 9.77
N THR A 192 -17.30 -6.44 11.07
CA THR A 192 -17.64 -5.13 11.64
C THR A 192 -16.65 -4.76 12.72
N ILE A 193 -16.15 -3.54 12.66
CA ILE A 193 -15.43 -2.89 13.76
C ILE A 193 -16.40 -1.92 14.44
N GLU A 194 -16.71 -2.19 15.69
CA GLU A 194 -17.57 -1.33 16.51
C GLU A 194 -16.78 -0.13 17.06
N PRO A 195 -17.46 0.99 17.38
CA PRO A 195 -16.83 2.14 18.03
C PRO A 195 -16.01 1.75 19.27
N CYS A 196 -14.85 2.38 19.44
CA CYS A 196 -13.92 2.11 20.53
C CYS A 196 -13.51 3.39 21.29
N GLY A 197 -12.66 3.24 22.31
CA GLY A 197 -12.17 4.35 23.11
C GLY A 197 -13.31 5.10 23.82
N GLU A 198 -13.41 6.41 23.61
CA GLU A 198 -14.48 7.22 24.22
C GLU A 198 -15.89 6.84 23.75
N TYR A 199 -16.02 6.10 22.66
CA TYR A 199 -17.30 5.66 22.09
C TYR A 199 -17.64 4.19 22.37
N GLU A 200 -16.78 3.48 23.11
CA GLU A 200 -16.98 2.05 23.40
C GLU A 200 -18.33 1.79 24.12
N GLY A 201 -19.11 0.86 23.57
CA GLY A 201 -20.42 0.47 24.08
C GLY A 201 -21.53 1.53 23.92
N LYS A 202 -21.28 2.62 23.19
CA LYS A 202 -22.28 3.65 22.87
C LYS A 202 -22.91 3.39 21.50
N GLU A 203 -24.05 4.01 21.25
CA GLU A 203 -24.64 4.04 19.89
C GLU A 203 -23.64 4.69 18.91
N PRO A 204 -23.40 4.09 17.74
CA PRO A 204 -22.51 4.67 16.74
C PRO A 204 -22.98 6.06 16.30
N LEU A 205 -22.02 6.96 16.09
CA LEU A 205 -22.31 8.27 15.52
C LEU A 205 -22.56 8.18 14.01
N TYR A 206 -21.84 7.27 13.35
CA TYR A 206 -21.88 7.06 11.91
C TYR A 206 -21.71 5.58 11.57
N THR A 207 -22.24 5.15 10.43
CA THR A 207 -22.01 3.84 9.81
C THR A 207 -21.21 4.03 8.53
N VAL A 208 -20.07 3.35 8.42
CA VAL A 208 -19.19 3.42 7.24
C VAL A 208 -19.18 2.05 6.54
N ALA A 209 -19.41 2.04 5.23
CA ALA A 209 -19.10 0.88 4.39
C ALA A 209 -17.69 1.05 3.83
N ALA A 210 -16.75 0.23 4.29
CA ALA A 210 -15.35 0.24 3.86
C ALA A 210 -15.09 -0.91 2.89
N VAL A 211 -14.90 -0.60 1.60
CA VAL A 211 -14.56 -1.58 0.58
C VAL A 211 -13.09 -1.96 0.74
N ASP A 212 -12.86 -3.23 1.06
CA ASP A 212 -11.54 -3.82 1.27
C ASP A 212 -10.89 -4.18 -0.07
N LEU A 213 -9.89 -3.39 -0.43
CA LEU A 213 -9.02 -3.58 -1.58
C LEU A 213 -7.61 -4.02 -1.16
N GLY A 214 -7.45 -4.44 0.11
CA GLY A 214 -6.17 -4.61 0.80
C GLY A 214 -6.05 -3.72 2.03
N ILE A 215 -7.16 -3.51 2.76
CA ILE A 215 -7.24 -2.57 3.87
C ILE A 215 -6.29 -2.95 5.00
N LYS A 216 -5.56 -1.95 5.47
CA LYS A 216 -4.77 -2.03 6.70
C LYS A 216 -5.65 -1.94 7.94
N GLY A 217 -5.41 -2.79 8.92
CA GLY A 217 -6.21 -2.95 10.14
C GLY A 217 -6.35 -1.66 10.97
N MET A 218 -5.34 -0.79 10.94
CA MET A 218 -5.42 0.49 11.65
C MET A 218 -6.46 1.44 11.04
N THR A 219 -6.74 1.36 9.73
CA THR A 219 -7.69 2.26 9.05
C THR A 219 -9.10 2.20 9.64
N PRO A 220 -9.79 1.05 9.70
CA PRO A 220 -11.10 0.96 10.34
C PRO A 220 -11.03 1.25 11.84
N HIS A 221 -9.90 0.96 12.51
CA HIS A 221 -9.70 1.32 13.91
C HIS A 221 -9.70 2.84 14.13
N ARG A 222 -9.01 3.62 13.28
CA ARG A 222 -9.00 5.10 13.35
C ARG A 222 -10.37 5.73 13.15
N MET A 223 -11.23 5.10 12.35
CA MET A 223 -12.62 5.50 12.20
C MET A 223 -13.44 5.13 13.44
N ALA A 224 -13.23 3.93 14.01
CA ALA A 224 -13.90 3.50 15.22
C ALA A 224 -13.57 4.36 16.45
N GLU A 225 -12.34 4.86 16.56
CA GLU A 225 -11.92 5.84 17.59
C GLU A 225 -12.73 7.15 17.52
N ARG A 226 -13.36 7.44 16.37
CA ARG A 226 -14.19 8.63 16.11
C ARG A 226 -15.70 8.35 16.20
N GLY A 227 -16.08 7.17 16.68
CA GLY A 227 -17.47 6.79 16.87
C GLY A 227 -18.13 6.17 15.64
N CYS A 228 -17.36 5.82 14.60
CA CYS A 228 -17.90 5.11 13.45
C CYS A 228 -18.04 3.61 13.74
N ARG A 229 -19.19 3.02 13.38
CA ARG A 229 -19.27 1.58 13.10
C ARG A 229 -18.77 1.38 11.67
N VAL A 230 -17.77 0.52 11.49
CA VAL A 230 -17.19 0.26 10.18
C VAL A 230 -17.52 -1.16 9.74
N HIS A 231 -18.29 -1.29 8.66
CA HIS A 231 -18.51 -2.54 7.97
C HIS A 231 -17.44 -2.68 6.89
N VAL A 232 -16.46 -3.55 7.12
CA VAL A 232 -15.45 -3.87 6.13
C VAL A 232 -16.01 -4.95 5.21
N VAL A 233 -16.18 -4.63 3.93
CA VAL A 233 -16.82 -5.49 2.94
C VAL A 233 -15.81 -5.95 1.88
N PRO A 234 -15.95 -7.16 1.33
CA PRO A 234 -15.09 -7.64 0.25
C PRO A 234 -15.07 -6.69 -0.96
N SER A 235 -13.94 -6.62 -1.67
CA SER A 235 -13.78 -6.03 -3.01
C SER A 235 -14.90 -6.38 -4.01
N THR A 236 -15.46 -7.58 -3.91
CA THR A 236 -16.53 -8.09 -4.81
C THR A 236 -17.94 -7.59 -4.44
N THR A 237 -18.07 -6.75 -3.42
CA THR A 237 -19.35 -6.26 -2.91
C THR A 237 -20.02 -5.33 -3.93
N THR A 238 -21.31 -5.56 -4.20
CA THR A 238 -22.07 -4.73 -5.15
C THR A 238 -22.57 -3.44 -4.50
N PHE A 239 -22.95 -2.47 -5.34
CA PHE A 239 -23.53 -1.21 -4.86
C PHE A 239 -24.79 -1.44 -4.02
N GLU A 240 -25.65 -2.37 -4.43
CA GLU A 240 -26.90 -2.69 -3.73
C GLU A 240 -26.63 -3.29 -2.35
N GLN A 241 -25.54 -4.06 -2.21
CA GLN A 241 -25.09 -4.59 -0.91
C GLN A 241 -24.53 -3.49 -0.01
N ILE A 242 -23.78 -2.53 -0.57
CA ILE A 242 -23.33 -1.33 0.16
C ILE A 242 -24.55 -0.53 0.64
N GLU A 243 -25.53 -0.27 -0.24
CA GLU A 243 -26.72 0.49 0.09
C GLU A 243 -27.56 -0.20 1.18
N ALA A 244 -27.63 -1.53 1.17
CA ALA A 244 -28.34 -2.30 2.19
C ALA A 244 -27.78 -2.13 3.62
N LEU A 245 -26.52 -1.68 3.76
CA LEU A 245 -25.92 -1.32 5.05
C LEU A 245 -26.39 0.04 5.58
N ASN A 246 -27.11 0.82 4.76
CA ASN A 246 -27.49 2.22 5.05
C ASN A 246 -26.31 3.06 5.58
N PRO A 247 -25.18 3.14 4.86
CA PRO A 247 -24.02 3.85 5.35
C PRO A 247 -24.23 5.38 5.32
N ASP A 248 -23.67 6.07 6.31
CA ASP A 248 -23.54 7.52 6.34
C ASP A 248 -22.38 7.99 5.46
N GLY A 249 -21.40 7.11 5.21
CA GLY A 249 -20.27 7.34 4.32
C GLY A 249 -19.66 6.05 3.75
N VAL A 250 -19.02 6.16 2.60
CA VAL A 250 -18.35 5.04 1.92
C VAL A 250 -16.86 5.31 1.83
N PHE A 251 -16.07 4.29 2.13
CA PHE A 251 -14.62 4.36 2.14
C PHE A 251 -14.01 3.31 1.23
N PHE A 252 -13.03 3.69 0.41
CA PHE A 252 -12.25 2.74 -0.42
C PHE A 252 -10.82 2.71 0.09
N SER A 253 -10.33 1.53 0.44
CA SER A 253 -9.05 1.36 1.12
C SER A 253 -7.83 1.50 0.20
N ASN A 254 -6.66 1.40 0.83
CA ASN A 254 -5.41 1.07 0.15
C ASN A 254 -5.49 -0.34 -0.48
N GLY A 255 -4.52 -0.65 -1.34
CA GLY A 255 -4.44 -1.93 -2.03
C GLY A 255 -3.23 -2.06 -2.96
N PRO A 256 -2.85 -3.28 -3.34
CA PRO A 256 -1.81 -3.55 -4.31
C PRO A 256 -2.31 -3.49 -5.75
N GLY A 257 -1.36 -3.42 -6.70
CA GLY A 257 -1.62 -3.54 -8.13
C GLY A 257 -1.76 -2.23 -8.88
N ASP A 258 -2.23 -2.34 -10.11
CA ASP A 258 -2.34 -1.23 -11.07
C ASP A 258 -3.78 -0.69 -11.12
N PRO A 259 -4.03 0.61 -10.81
CA PRO A 259 -5.36 1.19 -10.87
C PRO A 259 -5.96 1.20 -12.28
N GLU A 260 -5.15 1.02 -13.34
CA GLU A 260 -5.69 0.87 -14.69
C GLU A 260 -6.52 -0.41 -14.88
N GLN A 261 -6.32 -1.43 -14.03
CA GLN A 261 -7.04 -2.70 -14.08
C GLN A 261 -8.31 -2.73 -13.21
N ALA A 262 -8.59 -1.67 -12.45
CA ALA A 262 -9.68 -1.60 -11.48
C ALA A 262 -11.00 -1.05 -12.08
N GLY A 263 -11.35 -1.53 -13.28
CA GLY A 263 -12.56 -1.10 -13.99
C GLY A 263 -13.85 -1.29 -13.18
N PRO A 264 -14.11 -2.48 -12.59
CA PRO A 264 -15.29 -2.72 -11.78
C PRO A 264 -15.40 -1.78 -10.56
N GLU A 265 -14.28 -1.46 -9.91
CA GLU A 265 -14.23 -0.62 -8.70
C GLU A 265 -14.44 0.84 -9.05
N ILE A 266 -13.93 1.30 -10.20
CA ILE A 266 -14.22 2.63 -10.75
C ILE A 266 -15.72 2.79 -10.99
N GLU A 267 -16.38 1.77 -11.56
CA GLU A 267 -17.83 1.78 -11.80
C GLU A 267 -18.62 1.72 -10.49
N LEU A 268 -18.18 0.91 -9.52
CA LEU A 268 -18.76 0.88 -8.17
C LEU A 268 -18.67 2.26 -7.50
N LEU A 269 -17.49 2.89 -7.55
CA LEU A 269 -17.28 4.22 -6.99
C LEU A 269 -18.15 5.26 -7.69
N ARG A 270 -18.30 5.21 -9.01
CA ARG A 270 -19.22 6.11 -9.74
C ARG A 270 -20.66 5.98 -9.25
N LYS A 271 -21.15 4.76 -8.98
CA LYS A 271 -22.48 4.56 -8.38
C LYS A 271 -22.58 5.17 -6.98
N VAL A 272 -21.54 5.04 -6.16
CA VAL A 272 -21.45 5.66 -4.82
C VAL A 272 -21.52 7.18 -4.91
N LEU A 273 -20.77 7.80 -5.83
CA LEU A 273 -20.77 9.24 -6.08
C LEU A 273 -22.12 9.72 -6.64
N ASP A 274 -22.71 8.98 -7.59
CA ASP A 274 -24.01 9.28 -8.20
C ASP A 274 -25.14 9.26 -7.15
N ALA A 275 -25.03 8.38 -6.15
CA ALA A 275 -25.96 8.31 -5.03
C ALA A 275 -25.74 9.44 -4.00
N GLY A 276 -24.65 10.21 -4.10
CA GLY A 276 -24.35 11.33 -3.20
C GLY A 276 -23.92 10.89 -1.80
N TYR A 277 -23.31 9.70 -1.66
CA TYR A 277 -22.67 9.31 -0.41
C TYR A 277 -21.37 10.10 -0.18
N PRO A 278 -21.10 10.55 1.06
CA PRO A 278 -19.80 11.04 1.46
C PRO A 278 -18.74 9.98 1.19
N PHE A 279 -17.69 10.35 0.46
CA PHE A 279 -16.65 9.44 0.04
C PHE A 279 -15.27 9.86 0.56
N PHE A 280 -14.52 8.88 1.05
CA PHE A 280 -13.10 9.04 1.36
C PHE A 280 -12.28 7.86 0.78
N GLY A 281 -11.21 8.17 0.06
CA GLY A 281 -10.29 7.17 -0.50
C GLY A 281 -8.85 7.34 0.02
N ILE A 282 -8.18 6.24 0.32
CA ILE A 282 -6.76 6.21 0.74
C ILE A 282 -5.93 5.40 -0.25
N CYS A 283 -4.77 5.92 -0.65
CA CYS A 283 -3.79 5.27 -1.54
C CYS A 283 -4.42 4.75 -2.84
N PHE A 284 -4.75 3.47 -2.94
CA PHE A 284 -5.47 2.92 -4.09
C PHE A 284 -6.85 3.58 -4.25
N GLY A 285 -7.58 3.85 -3.16
CA GLY A 285 -8.81 4.62 -3.17
C GLY A 285 -8.67 6.04 -3.73
N ASN A 286 -7.50 6.68 -3.60
CA ASN A 286 -7.22 7.97 -4.24
C ASN A 286 -7.08 7.86 -5.76
N GLN A 287 -6.39 6.81 -6.21
CA GLN A 287 -6.24 6.50 -7.62
C GLN A 287 -7.60 6.18 -8.25
N LEU A 288 -8.43 5.41 -7.55
CA LEU A 288 -9.80 5.11 -7.98
C LEU A 288 -10.66 6.37 -8.05
N LEU A 289 -10.58 7.29 -7.08
CA LEU A 289 -11.29 8.57 -7.17
C LEU A 289 -10.84 9.36 -8.40
N GLY A 290 -9.53 9.54 -8.60
CA GLY A 290 -9.00 10.23 -9.78
C GLY A 290 -9.51 9.65 -11.09
N ARG A 291 -9.50 8.31 -11.20
CA ARG A 291 -10.01 7.57 -12.36
C ARG A 291 -11.52 7.68 -12.54
N SER A 292 -12.30 7.62 -11.46
CA SER A 292 -13.76 7.81 -11.51
C SER A 292 -14.13 9.21 -11.99
N LEU A 293 -13.34 10.23 -11.63
CA LEU A 293 -13.46 11.61 -12.10
C LEU A 293 -12.94 11.82 -13.54
N GLY A 294 -12.26 10.83 -14.13
CA GLY A 294 -11.79 10.85 -15.52
C GLY A 294 -10.34 11.27 -15.72
N PHE A 295 -9.57 11.43 -14.65
CA PHE A 295 -8.13 11.66 -14.72
C PHE A 295 -7.36 10.37 -15.07
N GLY A 296 -6.13 10.54 -15.56
CA GLY A 296 -5.21 9.44 -15.79
C GLY A 296 -4.47 9.01 -14.51
N THR A 297 -3.72 7.92 -14.63
CA THR A 297 -2.76 7.45 -13.62
C THR A 297 -1.46 7.11 -14.30
N TYR A 298 -0.33 7.26 -13.60
CA TYR A 298 0.98 6.91 -14.12
C TYR A 298 1.80 6.15 -13.08
N LYS A 299 2.72 5.32 -13.57
CA LYS A 299 3.65 4.58 -12.71
C LYS A 299 4.86 5.47 -12.37
N LEU A 300 5.13 5.62 -11.08
CA LEU A 300 6.32 6.28 -10.57
C LEU A 300 7.56 5.43 -10.86
N LYS A 301 8.70 6.10 -11.06
CA LYS A 301 9.96 5.42 -11.35
C LYS A 301 10.36 4.41 -10.27
N PHE A 302 10.22 4.78 -9.01
CA PHE A 302 10.49 3.90 -7.86
C PHE A 302 9.43 3.99 -6.75
N GLY A 303 8.42 4.86 -6.89
CA GLY A 303 7.34 5.04 -5.93
C GLY A 303 7.73 5.73 -4.63
N HIS A 304 6.75 6.02 -3.78
CA HIS A 304 6.95 6.56 -2.44
C HIS A 304 6.73 5.46 -1.41
N ARG A 305 7.79 5.12 -0.67
CA ARG A 305 7.82 4.04 0.32
C ARG A 305 8.64 4.47 1.54
N GLY A 306 7.96 4.96 2.56
CA GLY A 306 8.62 5.62 3.68
C GLY A 306 7.66 6.21 4.69
N ILE A 307 8.20 6.66 5.82
CA ILE A 307 7.46 7.29 6.92
C ILE A 307 7.90 8.74 7.16
N ASN A 308 8.49 9.36 6.14
CA ASN A 308 9.14 10.65 6.22
C ASN A 308 8.85 11.55 5.01
N GLN A 309 7.77 11.28 4.27
CA GLN A 309 7.44 12.05 3.07
C GLN A 309 6.74 13.36 3.45
N PRO A 310 7.26 14.52 3.02
CA PRO A 310 6.70 15.81 3.32
C PRO A 310 5.57 16.15 2.36
N VAL A 311 4.34 16.17 2.85
CA VAL A 311 3.15 16.53 2.06
C VAL A 311 2.63 17.88 2.51
N LYS A 312 2.23 18.72 1.55
CA LYS A 312 1.60 20.01 1.82
C LYS A 312 0.10 19.95 1.52
N ASP A 313 -0.72 20.24 2.53
CA ASP A 313 -2.15 20.54 2.35
C ASP A 313 -2.29 21.95 1.77
N LEU A 314 -2.76 22.04 0.52
CA LEU A 314 -2.93 23.31 -0.19
C LEU A 314 -4.15 24.11 0.32
N THR A 315 -5.08 23.47 1.04
CA THR A 315 -6.26 24.14 1.61
C THR A 315 -5.92 24.94 2.86
N THR A 316 -4.93 24.49 3.64
CA THR A 316 -4.51 25.11 4.90
C THR A 316 -3.11 25.72 4.83
N GLY A 317 -2.29 25.29 3.87
CA GLY A 317 -0.86 25.63 3.78
C GLY A 317 0.03 24.85 4.74
N LYS A 318 -0.53 23.92 5.55
CA LYS A 318 0.20 23.09 6.51
C LYS A 318 1.06 22.06 5.78
N VAL A 319 2.23 21.76 6.35
CA VAL A 319 3.09 20.65 5.93
C VAL A 319 3.01 19.54 6.96
N GLU A 320 2.95 18.31 6.48
CA GLU A 320 2.79 17.09 7.26
C GLU A 320 3.91 16.11 6.89
N VAL A 321 4.43 15.40 7.88
CA VAL A 321 5.25 14.22 7.62
C VAL A 321 4.32 13.03 7.56
N THR A 322 4.41 12.24 6.49
CA THR A 322 3.39 11.21 6.17
C THR A 322 4.01 9.85 5.85
N ALA A 323 3.20 8.80 6.00
CA ALA A 323 3.53 7.42 5.65
C ALA A 323 3.03 7.09 4.24
N HIS A 324 3.88 6.51 3.40
CA HIS A 324 3.62 6.26 1.99
C HIS A 324 3.97 4.82 1.62
N ASN A 325 3.12 4.20 0.80
CA ASN A 325 3.41 2.96 0.10
C ASN A 325 2.64 2.88 -1.23
N HIS A 326 3.16 3.53 -2.28
CA HIS A 326 2.55 3.45 -3.60
C HIS A 326 3.56 3.56 -4.74
N GLY A 327 3.29 2.83 -5.83
CA GLY A 327 4.05 2.88 -7.08
C GLY A 327 3.37 3.65 -8.21
N PHE A 328 2.12 4.08 -8.02
CA PHE A 328 1.31 4.79 -8.99
C PHE A 328 0.78 6.10 -8.40
N ALA A 329 0.50 7.07 -9.25
CA ALA A 329 -0.04 8.37 -8.86
C ALA A 329 -1.11 8.84 -9.87
N VAL A 330 -1.97 9.75 -9.43
CA VAL A 330 -2.98 10.38 -10.29
C VAL A 330 -2.34 11.50 -11.10
N ASP A 331 -2.69 11.59 -12.38
CA ASP A 331 -2.35 12.72 -13.26
C ASP A 331 -3.49 13.75 -13.25
N ALA A 332 -3.39 14.72 -12.33
CA ALA A 332 -4.35 15.81 -12.17
C ALA A 332 -3.64 17.17 -12.14
N PRO A 333 -4.25 18.24 -12.69
CA PRO A 333 -3.62 19.55 -12.79
C PRO A 333 -3.44 20.20 -11.40
N ILE A 334 -2.20 20.50 -11.05
CA ILE A 334 -1.82 21.13 -9.78
C ILE A 334 -2.05 22.65 -9.86
N GLY A 335 -2.62 23.22 -8.80
CA GLY A 335 -2.80 24.68 -8.66
C GLY A 335 -4.02 25.26 -9.37
N GLU A 336 -4.81 24.44 -10.05
CA GLU A 336 -6.05 24.84 -10.72
C GLU A 336 -7.25 24.06 -10.18
N THR A 337 -8.41 24.71 -10.11
CA THR A 337 -9.69 24.02 -9.93
C THR A 337 -10.30 23.80 -11.30
N VAL A 338 -10.48 22.54 -11.68
CA VAL A 338 -10.95 22.12 -13.01
C VAL A 338 -12.27 21.37 -12.90
N ASP A 339 -13.03 21.33 -13.99
CA ASP A 339 -14.18 20.44 -14.07
C ASP A 339 -13.69 19.00 -14.25
N ALA A 340 -14.30 18.04 -13.53
CA ALA A 340 -13.96 16.62 -13.62
C ALA A 340 -14.06 16.14 -15.07
N PRO A 341 -13.00 15.57 -15.67
CA PRO A 341 -13.03 15.20 -17.10
C PRO A 341 -14.12 14.20 -17.49
N PHE A 342 -14.58 13.37 -16.56
CA PHE A 342 -15.58 12.35 -16.82
C PHE A 342 -16.94 12.95 -17.23
N GLU A 343 -17.48 12.44 -18.34
CA GLU A 343 -18.79 12.80 -18.89
C GLU A 343 -19.07 14.32 -18.93
N ASN A 344 -18.07 15.10 -19.38
CA ASN A 344 -18.14 16.56 -19.51
C ASN A 344 -18.45 17.29 -18.19
N GLY A 345 -17.76 16.94 -17.10
CA GLY A 345 -17.93 17.64 -15.82
C GLY A 345 -19.05 17.11 -14.95
N LYS A 346 -19.48 15.84 -15.14
CA LYS A 346 -20.59 15.24 -14.39
C LYS A 346 -20.44 15.40 -12.87
N TYR A 347 -19.23 15.23 -12.36
CA TYR A 347 -18.91 15.31 -10.93
C TYR A 347 -18.52 16.71 -10.45
N GLY A 348 -18.73 17.73 -11.29
CA GLY A 348 -18.45 19.13 -10.96
C GLY A 348 -16.96 19.44 -10.86
N LYS A 349 -16.63 20.41 -10.02
CA LYS A 349 -15.27 20.93 -9.85
C LYS A 349 -14.45 20.09 -8.87
N VAL A 350 -13.18 19.94 -9.20
CA VAL A 350 -12.18 19.20 -8.41
C VAL A 350 -10.86 19.96 -8.45
N PHE A 351 -10.09 19.88 -7.37
CA PHE A 351 -8.74 20.43 -7.30
C PHE A 351 -7.82 19.46 -6.55
N VAL A 352 -6.52 19.57 -6.83
CA VAL A 352 -5.47 18.88 -6.07
C VAL A 352 -5.38 19.51 -4.68
N SER A 353 -5.69 18.74 -3.64
CA SER A 353 -5.71 19.21 -2.26
C SER A 353 -4.36 19.05 -1.56
N HIS A 354 -3.55 18.06 -1.97
CA HIS A 354 -2.25 17.77 -1.38
C HIS A 354 -1.21 17.48 -2.46
N ILE A 355 0.03 17.91 -2.21
CA ILE A 355 1.19 17.62 -3.07
C ILE A 355 2.39 17.18 -2.24
N ASP A 356 3.20 16.29 -2.80
CA ASP A 356 4.50 15.94 -2.23
C ASP A 356 5.50 17.08 -2.49
N LEU A 357 6.28 17.46 -1.47
CA LEU A 357 7.22 18.57 -1.56
C LEU A 357 8.59 18.19 -2.12
N ASN A 358 8.89 16.90 -2.30
CA ASN A 358 10.13 16.45 -2.91
C ASN A 358 10.06 16.43 -4.43
N ASP A 359 8.90 16.09 -5.01
CA ASP A 359 8.78 15.86 -6.46
C ASP A 359 7.45 16.28 -7.12
N ASP A 360 6.61 17.04 -6.41
CA ASP A 360 5.34 17.59 -6.91
C ASP A 360 4.32 16.52 -7.33
N VAL A 361 4.43 15.28 -6.86
CA VAL A 361 3.41 14.25 -7.07
C VAL A 361 2.08 14.65 -6.41
N VAL A 362 0.96 14.31 -7.04
CA VAL A 362 -0.39 14.54 -6.51
C VAL A 362 -0.65 13.59 -5.34
N GLU A 363 -0.86 14.16 -4.17
CA GLU A 363 -1.03 13.42 -2.91
C GLU A 363 -2.47 13.47 -2.37
N GLY A 364 -3.37 14.16 -3.06
CA GLY A 364 -4.78 14.17 -2.70
C GLY A 364 -5.66 14.99 -3.64
N LEU A 365 -6.92 14.60 -3.72
CA LEU A 365 -7.96 15.27 -4.51
C LEU A 365 -9.11 15.70 -3.60
N GLN A 366 -9.77 16.80 -3.95
CA GLN A 366 -10.99 17.22 -3.28
C GLN A 366 -12.01 17.73 -4.30
N CYS A 367 -13.21 17.17 -4.25
CA CYS A 367 -14.35 17.62 -5.02
C CYS A 367 -15.04 18.80 -4.31
N VAL A 368 -15.55 19.74 -5.10
CA VAL A 368 -16.23 20.96 -4.63
C VAL A 368 -17.74 20.76 -4.56
N ASP A 369 -18.31 20.13 -5.59
CA ASP A 369 -19.77 20.05 -5.77
C ASP A 369 -20.38 18.75 -5.22
N ILE A 370 -19.54 17.76 -4.89
CA ILE A 370 -19.95 16.49 -4.29
C ILE A 370 -19.10 16.20 -3.05
N PRO A 371 -19.63 15.47 -2.04
CA PRO A 371 -18.93 15.22 -0.79
C PRO A 371 -17.88 14.10 -0.97
N ALA A 372 -16.81 14.36 -1.71
CA ALA A 372 -15.77 13.37 -1.97
C ALA A 372 -14.37 13.98 -1.87
N PHE A 373 -13.46 13.27 -1.21
CA PHE A 373 -12.03 13.59 -1.21
C PHE A 373 -11.20 12.31 -1.08
N SER A 374 -9.90 12.41 -1.34
CA SER A 374 -8.98 11.29 -1.16
C SER A 374 -7.56 11.78 -0.93
N VAL A 375 -6.72 10.89 -0.39
CA VAL A 375 -5.27 11.10 -0.23
C VAL A 375 -4.48 9.88 -0.67
N GLN A 376 -3.30 10.10 -1.21
CA GLN A 376 -2.44 9.06 -1.79
C GLN A 376 -1.56 8.36 -0.73
N TYR A 377 -1.28 9.05 0.37
CA TYR A 377 -0.55 8.54 1.54
C TYR A 377 -1.49 7.90 2.56
N HIS A 378 -0.96 7.48 3.71
CA HIS A 378 -1.63 6.66 4.72
C HIS A 378 -1.85 7.42 6.05
N PRO A 379 -3.00 8.10 6.23
CA PRO A 379 -3.35 8.83 7.46
C PRO A 379 -3.48 7.94 8.70
N GLU A 380 -3.73 6.64 8.51
CA GLU A 380 -3.78 5.66 9.59
C GLU A 380 -2.41 5.39 10.22
N ALA A 381 -1.34 5.76 9.52
CA ALA A 381 0.04 5.42 9.85
C ALA A 381 0.26 3.90 9.95
N ALA A 382 0.74 3.39 11.08
CA ALA A 382 1.01 1.97 11.32
C ALA A 382 1.82 1.30 10.18
N ALA A 383 3.11 1.62 10.04
CA ALA A 383 3.90 2.52 10.88
C ALA A 383 3.98 3.95 10.34
N GLY A 384 4.42 4.89 11.18
CA GLY A 384 4.78 6.24 10.76
C GLY A 384 4.18 7.38 11.60
N PRO A 385 4.36 8.64 11.16
CA PRO A 385 3.89 9.83 11.85
C PRO A 385 2.36 9.95 11.81
N HIS A 386 1.78 10.65 12.80
CA HIS A 386 0.34 10.81 12.96
C HIS A 386 -0.19 12.18 12.45
N ASP A 387 0.63 12.95 11.74
CA ASP A 387 0.33 14.33 11.34
C ASP A 387 -0.96 14.46 10.50
N ALA A 388 -1.26 13.40 9.75
CA ALA A 388 -2.38 13.27 8.82
C ALA A 388 -3.69 12.75 9.44
N ALA A 389 -3.69 12.35 10.72
CA ALA A 389 -4.83 11.66 11.34
C ALA A 389 -6.15 12.46 11.30
N TYR A 390 -6.07 13.79 11.17
CA TYR A 390 -7.24 14.68 11.06
C TYR A 390 -8.10 14.40 9.82
N LEU A 391 -7.60 13.69 8.81
CA LEU A 391 -8.38 13.35 7.61
C LEU A 391 -9.56 12.44 7.95
N PHE A 392 -9.45 11.60 8.98
CA PHE A 392 -10.60 10.85 9.50
C PHE A 392 -11.63 11.76 10.19
N ASP A 393 -11.18 12.84 10.85
CA ASP A 393 -12.08 13.85 11.41
C ASP A 393 -12.81 14.60 10.29
N ARG A 394 -12.09 14.96 9.21
CA ARG A 394 -12.66 15.57 8.00
C ARG A 394 -13.70 14.66 7.35
N PHE A 395 -13.49 13.35 7.32
CA PHE A 395 -14.50 12.41 6.82
C PHE A 395 -15.75 12.36 7.71
N CYS A 396 -15.59 12.38 9.04
CA CYS A 396 -16.72 12.46 9.97
C CYS A 396 -17.51 13.77 9.82
N GLU A 397 -16.82 14.91 9.62
CA GLU A 397 -17.45 16.20 9.33
C GLU A 397 -18.23 16.17 8.01
N LEU A 398 -17.71 15.48 7.00
CA LEU A 398 -18.36 15.32 5.71
C LEU A 398 -19.66 14.51 5.83
N MET A 399 -19.65 13.42 6.60
CA MET A 399 -20.84 12.64 6.92
C MET A 399 -21.87 13.47 7.69
N LYS A 400 -21.43 14.16 8.76
CA LYS A 400 -22.29 15.02 9.59
C LYS A 400 -23.03 16.10 8.82
N ASN A 401 -22.37 16.70 7.83
CA ASN A 401 -22.91 17.83 7.07
C ASN A 401 -23.71 17.38 5.83
N ASN A 402 -23.82 16.08 5.57
CA ASN A 402 -24.46 15.58 4.36
C ASN A 402 -26.00 15.70 4.45
N PRO A 403 -26.69 16.37 3.50
CA PRO A 403 -28.15 16.55 3.55
C PRO A 403 -28.96 15.25 3.35
N ARG A 404 -28.33 14.14 2.97
CA ARG A 404 -29.01 12.85 2.77
C ARG A 404 -29.73 12.39 4.05
N ASP A 405 -29.15 12.63 5.22
CA ASP A 405 -29.75 12.32 6.53
C ASP A 405 -30.93 13.22 6.90
N ALA A 406 -30.96 14.46 6.40
CA ALA A 406 -32.07 15.36 6.63
C ALA A 406 -33.35 14.91 5.88
N ARG A 407 -33.19 14.24 4.71
CA ARG A 407 -34.31 13.75 3.89
C ARG A 407 -34.84 12.38 4.35
N ALA A 408 -33.99 11.50 4.88
CA ALA A 408 -34.44 10.24 5.47
C ALA A 408 -35.25 10.47 6.76
N ASN A 409 -34.83 11.41 7.60
CA ASN A 409 -35.51 11.74 8.86
C ASN A 409 -36.81 12.56 8.69
N SER A 410 -36.99 13.29 7.59
CA SER A 410 -38.26 13.99 7.30
C SER A 410 -39.36 13.01 6.88
N ASN A 411 -39.02 11.98 6.10
CA ASN A 411 -40.00 10.98 5.63
C ASN A 411 -40.51 10.06 6.75
N ILE A 412 -39.76 9.89 7.84
CA ILE A 412 -40.20 9.14 9.03
C ILE A 412 -41.13 10.00 9.92
N LYS A 413 -41.02 11.34 9.87
CA LYS A 413 -41.90 12.25 10.63
C LYS A 413 -43.22 12.54 9.94
N GLU A 414 -43.29 12.47 8.61
CA GLU A 414 -44.54 12.66 7.85
C GLU A 414 -45.39 11.39 7.70
N GLY A 415 -44.87 10.23 8.12
CA GLY A 415 -45.56 8.94 8.11
C GLY A 415 -46.20 8.50 9.44
N LYS A 416 -46.39 9.41 10.40
CA LYS A 416 -47.09 9.14 11.68
C LYS A 416 -48.54 9.62 11.69
#